data_AF-A0A920RJD5-F1
#
_entry.id   AF-A0A920RJD5-F1
#
_cell.length_a   1.000
_cell.length_b   1.000
_cell.length_c   1.000
_cell.angle_alpha   90.00
_cell.angle_beta   90.00
_cell.angle_gamma   90.00
#
_symmetry.space_group_name_H-M   'P 1'
#
loop_
_entity.id
_entity.type
_entity.pdbx_description
1 polymer ?
#
loop_
_entity_poly.entity_id
_entity_poly.type
_entity_poly.pdbx_seq_one_letter_code
_entity_poly.pdbx_strand_id
1 'polypeptide(L)'
;MDSERRPITTGVLISFASLVVIIAGLKTASPIVIPLLVAGFIALILSPPLFYLQRSGLPTWAALSIIVISLVLVLTTLTLLLSVSVEKIASSLPHYEARLTEHLGVAKVWLDNKGLNPSHQDFTALVDPALAVTLFGRLVNGFGNILANGLLILFAVLFVLMEASAFPAKIRYLLPRPEQSLVHLARFVDTVKTYLVIKSVMSLITGAGIALYLIVIGVDFALLWGWIAFFMNFVPYVGSLIAAIPVIVLTLLDPGPDIALLVALVTLPSTS
;
A
#
# COMPACT_ATOMS: atom_id res chain seq x y z
N MET A 1 22.85 -59.82 8.38
CA MET A 1 22.59 -58.61 7.57
C MET A 1 21.19 -58.14 7.92
N ASP A 2 21.03 -57.58 9.12
CA ASP A 2 19.74 -57.08 9.58
C ASP A 2 19.62 -55.61 9.20
N SER A 3 18.79 -55.34 8.20
CA SER A 3 18.36 -53.99 7.90
C SER A 3 17.51 -53.50 9.07
N GLU A 4 18.10 -52.71 9.97
CA GLU A 4 17.37 -51.96 10.98
C GLU A 4 16.30 -51.12 10.28
N ARG A 5 15.04 -51.59 10.35
CA ARG A 5 13.88 -50.81 9.95
C ARG A 5 13.78 -49.66 10.95
N ARG A 6 14.33 -48.49 10.61
CA ARG A 6 14.08 -47.26 11.37
C ARG A 6 12.56 -47.13 11.56
N PRO A 7 12.04 -47.07 12.80
CA PRO A 7 10.61 -47.00 13.01
C PRO A 7 10.09 -45.75 12.31
N ILE A 8 9.09 -45.92 11.44
CA ILE A 8 8.50 -44.87 10.60
C ILE A 8 8.16 -43.63 11.44
N THR A 9 7.80 -43.84 12.71
CA THR A 9 7.54 -42.84 13.75
C THR A 9 8.69 -41.86 13.99
N THR A 10 9.95 -42.29 13.97
CA THR A 10 11.10 -41.39 14.19
C THR A 10 11.32 -40.45 13.00
N GLY A 11 11.13 -40.93 11.77
CA GLY A 11 11.22 -40.10 10.56
C GLY A 11 10.12 -39.03 10.51
N VAL A 12 8.91 -39.40 10.94
CA VAL A 12 7.78 -38.47 11.05
C VAL A 12 8.04 -37.41 12.13
N LEU A 13 8.54 -37.80 13.31
CA LEU A 13 8.88 -36.88 14.39
C LEU A 13 9.97 -35.88 14.00
N ILE A 14 11.04 -36.35 13.33
CA ILE A 14 12.13 -35.49 12.85
C ILE A 14 11.63 -34.53 11.76
N SER A 15 10.77 -34.99 10.85
CA SER A 15 10.19 -34.13 9.80
C SER A 15 9.26 -33.06 10.40
N PHE A 16 8.49 -33.40 11.42
CA PHE A 16 7.67 -32.42 12.14
C PHE A 16 8.55 -31.41 12.91
N ALA A 17 9.60 -31.88 13.59
CA ALA A 17 10.53 -31.02 14.30
C ALA A 17 11.27 -30.07 13.34
N SER A 18 11.74 -30.55 12.19
CA SER A 18 12.41 -29.72 11.19
C SER A 18 11.45 -28.69 10.57
N LEU A 19 10.21 -29.07 10.28
CA LEU A 19 9.19 -28.14 9.81
C LEU A 19 8.93 -27.01 10.82
N VAL A 20 8.77 -27.35 12.11
CA VAL A 20 8.56 -26.37 13.18
C VAL A 20 9.76 -25.44 13.31
N VAL A 21 10.99 -25.97 13.25
CA VAL A 21 12.22 -25.15 13.31
C VAL A 21 12.33 -24.23 12.10
N ILE A 22 12.00 -24.69 10.89
CA ILE A 22 11.99 -23.85 9.69
C ILE A 22 10.94 -22.74 9.81
N ILE A 23 9.70 -23.06 10.22
CA ILE A 23 8.64 -22.07 10.39
C ILE A 23 8.98 -21.05 11.48
N ALA A 24 9.50 -21.51 12.62
CA ALA A 24 9.93 -20.64 13.72
C ALA A 24 11.11 -19.75 13.31
N GLY A 25 12.10 -20.31 12.60
CA GLY A 25 13.23 -19.58 12.03
C GLY A 25 12.76 -18.51 11.03
N LEU A 26 11.85 -18.87 10.12
CA LEU A 26 11.30 -17.93 9.14
C LEU A 26 10.45 -16.83 9.80
N LYS A 27 9.63 -17.17 10.81
CA LYS A 27 8.87 -16.18 11.59
C LYS A 27 9.82 -15.20 12.29
N THR A 28 10.91 -15.70 12.86
CA THR A 28 11.92 -14.87 13.54
C THR A 28 12.70 -14.00 12.56
N ALA A 29 12.99 -14.50 11.36
CA ALA A 29 13.64 -13.76 10.29
C ALA A 29 12.70 -12.84 9.50
N SER A 30 11.38 -12.94 9.70
CA SER A 30 10.36 -12.18 8.96
C SER A 30 10.59 -10.65 8.93
N PRO A 31 11.12 -9.98 9.98
CA PRO A 31 11.41 -8.55 9.94
C PRO A 31 12.46 -8.16 8.89
N ILE A 32 13.27 -9.11 8.42
CA ILE A 32 14.28 -8.89 7.37
C ILE A 32 13.80 -9.50 6.05
N VAL A 33 13.24 -10.70 6.09
CA VAL A 33 12.79 -11.44 4.90
C VAL A 33 11.65 -10.71 4.19
N ILE A 34 10.66 -10.18 4.92
CA ILE A 34 9.52 -9.49 4.32
C ILE A 34 9.99 -8.22 3.57
N PRO A 35 10.74 -7.28 4.18
CA PRO A 35 11.28 -6.13 3.46
C PRO A 35 12.14 -6.50 2.26
N LEU A 36 12.93 -7.57 2.35
CA LEU A 36 13.76 -8.04 1.23
C LEU A 36 12.91 -8.54 0.05
N LEU A 37 11.84 -9.29 0.32
CA LEU A 37 10.90 -9.74 -0.72
C LEU A 37 10.17 -8.56 -1.38
N VAL A 38 9.69 -7.60 -0.57
CA VAL A 38 9.07 -6.36 -1.07
C VAL A 38 10.07 -5.56 -1.89
N ALA A 39 11.32 -5.45 -1.44
CA ALA A 39 12.39 -4.79 -2.17
C ALA A 39 12.69 -5.48 -3.50
N GLY A 40 12.68 -6.81 -3.57
CA GLY A 40 12.81 -7.55 -4.83
C GLY A 40 11.68 -7.22 -5.81
N PHE A 41 10.44 -7.12 -5.32
CA PHE A 41 9.30 -6.72 -6.14
C PHE A 41 9.41 -5.26 -6.63
N ILE A 42 9.78 -4.33 -5.76
CA ILE A 42 10.01 -2.93 -6.11
C ILE A 42 11.19 -2.80 -7.09
N ALA A 43 12.28 -3.52 -6.87
CA ALA A 43 13.43 -3.55 -7.77
C ALA A 43 13.06 -4.07 -9.16
N LEU A 44 12.16 -5.06 -9.24
CA LEU A 44 11.61 -5.53 -10.50
C LEU A 44 10.81 -4.41 -11.21
N ILE A 45 9.97 -3.67 -10.47
CA ILE A 45 9.22 -2.50 -10.98
C ILE A 45 10.15 -1.36 -11.42
N LEU A 46 11.29 -1.17 -10.76
CA LEU A 46 12.26 -0.10 -11.03
C LEU A 46 13.38 -0.50 -12.00
N SER A 47 13.46 -1.78 -12.38
CA SER A 47 14.40 -2.24 -13.40
C SER A 47 14.19 -1.58 -14.77
N PRO A 48 12.95 -1.35 -15.27
CA PRO A 48 12.70 -0.64 -16.53
C PRO A 48 13.28 0.78 -16.57
N PRO A 49 12.99 1.69 -15.61
CA PRO A 49 13.58 3.02 -15.60
C PRO A 49 15.09 2.97 -15.36
N LEU A 50 15.61 2.01 -14.58
CA LEU A 50 17.06 1.86 -14.40
C LEU A 50 17.77 1.60 -15.74
N PHE A 51 17.30 0.60 -16.49
CA PHE A 51 17.90 0.27 -17.77
C PHE A 51 17.68 1.35 -18.83
N TYR A 52 16.55 2.06 -18.79
CA TYR A 52 16.30 3.20 -19.66
C TYR A 52 17.31 4.34 -19.41
N LEU A 53 17.55 4.68 -18.14
CA LEU A 53 18.56 5.68 -17.75
C LEU A 53 19.97 5.25 -18.17
N GLN A 54 20.34 3.99 -17.95
CA GLN A 54 21.64 3.45 -18.38
C GLN A 54 21.81 3.46 -19.90
N ARG A 55 20.77 3.09 -20.67
CA ARG A 55 20.78 3.16 -22.14
C ARG A 55 20.87 4.59 -22.68
N SER A 56 20.45 5.56 -21.89
CA SER A 56 20.59 6.99 -22.22
C SER A 56 22.00 7.54 -22.00
N GLY A 57 22.96 6.68 -21.60
CA GLY A 57 24.36 7.04 -21.41
C GLY A 57 24.76 7.37 -19.96
N LEU A 58 23.84 7.26 -19.00
CA LEU A 58 24.16 7.47 -17.59
C LEU A 58 24.96 6.29 -17.02
N PRO A 59 26.03 6.54 -16.24
CA PRO A 59 26.72 5.48 -15.52
C PRO A 59 25.81 4.87 -14.45
N THR A 60 26.03 3.59 -14.12
CA THR A 60 25.17 2.82 -13.20
C THR A 60 24.91 3.53 -11.86
N TRP A 61 25.93 4.17 -11.27
CA TRP A 61 25.79 4.89 -10.01
C TRP A 61 24.82 6.08 -10.13
N ALA A 62 24.87 6.84 -11.22
CA ALA A 62 24.00 7.99 -11.43
C ALA A 62 22.55 7.55 -11.67
N ALA A 63 22.35 6.49 -12.46
CA ALA A 63 21.03 5.92 -12.69
C ALA A 63 20.40 5.39 -11.39
N LEU A 64 21.19 4.72 -10.54
CA LEU A 64 20.74 4.29 -9.21
C LEU A 64 20.43 5.48 -8.29
N SER A 65 21.28 6.51 -8.26
CA SER A 65 21.02 7.72 -7.47
C SER A 65 19.72 8.40 -7.86
N ILE A 66 19.41 8.51 -9.15
CA ILE A 66 18.14 9.08 -9.62
C ILE A 66 16.95 8.27 -9.11
N ILE A 67 17.02 6.94 -9.18
CA ILE A 67 15.95 6.06 -8.68
C ILE A 67 15.79 6.22 -7.16
N VAL A 68 16.88 6.21 -6.41
CA VAL A 68 16.85 6.36 -4.95
C VAL A 68 16.27 7.72 -4.57
N ILE A 69 16.72 8.79 -5.21
CA ILE A 69 16.20 10.14 -4.97
C ILE A 69 14.71 10.18 -5.28
N SER A 70 14.25 9.53 -6.36
CA SER A 70 12.81 9.46 -6.68
C SER A 70 12.01 8.71 -5.61
N LEU A 71 12.53 7.61 -5.05
CA LEU A 71 11.88 6.87 -3.97
C LEU A 71 11.85 7.67 -2.66
N VAL A 72 12.94 8.33 -2.31
CA VAL A 72 13.01 9.23 -1.15
C VAL A 72 12.01 10.37 -1.32
N LEU A 73 11.94 10.98 -2.51
CA LEU A 73 11.00 12.07 -2.79
C LEU A 73 9.54 11.62 -2.62
N VAL A 74 9.20 10.43 -3.11
CA VAL A 74 7.86 9.83 -2.92
C VAL A 74 7.56 9.63 -1.44
N LEU A 75 8.49 9.02 -0.68
CA LEU A 75 8.31 8.81 0.76
C LEU A 75 8.16 10.13 1.52
N THR A 76 9.03 11.12 1.25
CA THR A 76 8.98 12.44 1.89
C THR A 76 7.69 13.17 1.56
N THR A 77 7.25 13.17 0.30
CA THR A 77 5.99 13.80 -0.10
C THR A 77 4.81 13.17 0.63
N LEU A 78 4.79 11.83 0.74
CA LEU A 78 3.77 11.11 1.47
C LEU A 78 3.80 11.43 2.97
N THR A 79 4.98 11.50 3.59
CA THR A 79 5.13 11.92 5.00
C THR A 79 4.59 13.32 5.23
N LEU A 80 4.97 14.29 4.39
CA LEU A 80 4.52 15.68 4.52
C LEU A 80 3.01 15.79 4.35
N LEU A 81 2.44 15.12 3.34
CA LEU A 81 1.00 15.11 3.10
C LEU A 81 0.25 14.49 4.29
N LEU A 82 0.76 13.41 4.85
CA LEU A 82 0.18 12.79 6.03
C LEU A 82 0.28 13.70 7.25
N SER A 83 1.43 14.34 7.50
CA SER A 83 1.60 15.28 8.60
C SER A 83 0.60 16.42 8.54
N VAL A 84 0.46 17.05 7.37
CA VAL A 84 -0.52 18.13 7.14
C VAL A 84 -1.95 17.62 7.29
N SER A 85 -2.24 16.43 6.77
CA SER A 85 -3.58 15.84 6.89
C SER A 85 -3.91 15.51 8.34
N VAL A 86 -2.93 15.01 9.09
CA VAL A 86 -3.06 14.67 10.49
C VAL A 86 -3.35 15.91 11.34
N GLU A 87 -2.58 16.97 11.13
CA GLU A 87 -2.80 18.24 11.83
C GLU A 87 -4.20 18.81 11.53
N LYS A 88 -4.61 18.81 10.26
CA LYS A 88 -5.91 19.33 9.85
C LYS A 88 -7.09 18.45 10.30
N ILE A 89 -6.95 17.12 10.35
CA ILE A 89 -7.96 16.24 10.97
C ILE A 89 -8.09 16.54 12.46
N ALA A 90 -6.96 16.66 13.17
CA ALA A 90 -6.98 16.93 14.60
C ALA A 90 -7.63 18.27 14.94
N SER A 91 -7.40 19.31 14.14
CA SER A 91 -8.04 20.62 14.34
C SER A 91 -9.49 20.66 13.88
N SER A 92 -9.89 19.83 12.91
CA SER A 92 -11.26 19.74 12.39
C SER A 92 -12.12 18.72 13.16
N LEU A 93 -11.55 17.97 14.10
CA LEU A 93 -12.24 16.95 14.88
C LEU A 93 -13.52 17.48 15.56
N PRO A 94 -13.49 18.66 16.25
CA PRO A 94 -14.69 19.20 16.88
C PRO A 94 -15.76 19.60 15.86
N HIS A 95 -15.35 20.01 14.65
CA HIS A 95 -16.28 20.34 13.57
C HIS A 95 -16.99 19.09 13.04
N TYR A 96 -16.25 18.01 12.79
CA TYR A 96 -16.83 16.74 12.36
C TYR A 96 -17.74 16.12 13.43
N GLU A 97 -17.42 16.29 14.73
CA GLU A 97 -18.29 15.89 15.84
C GLU A 97 -19.63 16.66 15.81
N ALA A 98 -19.59 17.98 15.62
CA ALA A 98 -20.78 18.81 15.52
C ALA A 98 -21.67 18.40 14.32
N ARG A 99 -21.08 18.17 13.14
CA ARG A 99 -21.81 17.69 11.95
C ARG A 99 -22.43 16.31 12.16
N LEU A 100 -21.68 15.39 12.75
CA LEU A 100 -22.18 14.04 12.99
C LEU A 100 -23.35 14.06 13.99
N THR A 101 -23.26 14.84 15.07
CA THR A 101 -24.37 14.99 16.03
C THR A 101 -25.60 15.64 15.41
N GLU A 102 -25.43 16.62 14.51
CA GLU A 102 -26.51 17.22 13.73
C GLU A 102 -27.22 16.17 12.84
N HIS A 103 -26.47 15.42 12.03
CA HIS A 103 -27.02 14.40 11.16
C HIS A 103 -27.68 13.25 11.91
N LEU A 104 -27.11 12.82 13.04
CA LEU A 104 -27.73 11.82 13.91
C LEU A 104 -29.00 12.34 14.57
N GLY A 105 -29.07 13.64 14.89
CA GLY A 105 -30.30 14.29 15.37
C GLY A 105 -31.43 14.22 14.34
N VAL A 106 -31.13 14.52 13.08
CA VAL A 106 -32.11 14.43 11.96
C VAL A 106 -32.54 12.98 11.74
N ALA A 107 -31.59 12.04 11.71
CA ALA A 107 -31.86 10.62 11.56
C ALA A 107 -32.74 10.07 12.69
N LYS A 108 -32.49 10.53 13.93
CA LYS A 108 -33.29 10.18 15.10
C LYS A 108 -34.72 10.68 14.97
N VAL A 109 -34.92 11.96 14.64
CA VAL A 109 -36.27 12.53 14.43
C VAL A 109 -37.03 11.74 13.35
N TRP A 110 -36.33 11.31 12.29
CA TRP A 110 -36.92 10.47 11.25
C TRP A 110 -37.30 9.06 11.77
N LEU A 111 -36.48 8.43 12.61
CA LEU A 111 -36.77 7.14 13.25
C LEU A 111 -37.92 7.23 14.26
N ASP A 112 -37.95 8.30 15.07
CA ASP A 112 -39.02 8.59 16.03
C ASP A 112 -40.36 8.75 15.29
N ASN A 113 -40.36 9.48 14.16
CA ASN A 113 -41.53 9.60 13.27
C ASN A 113 -41.97 8.27 12.63
N LYS A 114 -41.09 7.26 12.58
CA LYS A 114 -41.37 5.90 12.12
C LYS A 114 -41.77 4.95 13.26
N GLY A 115 -41.87 5.44 14.50
CA GLY A 115 -42.26 4.68 15.69
C GLY A 115 -41.17 3.75 16.24
N LEU A 116 -39.95 3.85 15.71
CA LEU A 116 -38.80 3.05 16.12
C LEU A 116 -38.00 3.85 17.16
N ASN A 117 -38.56 4.11 18.35
CA ASN A 117 -37.91 4.87 19.43
C ASN A 117 -36.50 4.31 19.74
N PRO A 118 -35.43 4.87 19.18
CA PRO A 118 -34.10 4.34 19.37
C PRO A 118 -33.55 4.82 20.73
N SER A 119 -32.95 3.92 21.50
CA SER A 119 -32.36 4.27 22.79
C SER A 119 -31.26 5.32 22.64
N HIS A 120 -31.30 6.36 23.47
CA HIS A 120 -30.35 7.48 23.43
C HIS A 120 -28.88 7.06 23.61
N GLN A 121 -28.62 5.94 24.29
CA GLN A 121 -27.28 5.43 24.55
C GLN A 121 -26.60 4.83 23.31
N ASP A 122 -27.37 4.31 22.35
CA ASP A 122 -26.81 3.68 21.14
C ASP A 122 -26.22 4.71 20.17
N PHE A 123 -26.82 5.91 20.11
CA PHE A 123 -26.41 6.97 19.18
C PHE A 123 -25.27 7.84 19.71
N THR A 124 -25.19 8.08 21.02
CA THR A 124 -24.08 8.84 21.63
C THR A 124 -22.80 8.01 21.74
N ALA A 125 -22.91 6.68 21.86
CA ALA A 125 -21.74 5.79 21.85
C ALA A 125 -21.04 5.73 20.47
N LEU A 126 -21.76 6.07 19.39
CA LEU A 126 -21.20 6.17 18.04
C LEU A 126 -20.39 7.46 17.80
N VAL A 127 -20.54 8.47 18.67
CA VAL A 127 -19.82 9.75 18.62
C VAL A 127 -18.93 9.88 19.86
N ASP A 128 -17.98 8.95 20.02
CA ASP A 128 -16.96 9.04 21.06
C ASP A 128 -15.66 9.63 20.49
N PRO A 129 -15.28 10.86 20.88
CA PRO A 129 -14.02 11.47 20.48
C PRO A 129 -12.80 10.63 20.85
N ALA A 130 -12.86 9.83 21.91
CA ALA A 130 -11.77 8.95 22.32
C ALA A 130 -11.53 7.82 21.31
N LEU A 131 -12.59 7.27 20.70
CA LEU A 131 -12.46 6.28 19.62
C LEU A 131 -11.83 6.91 18.38
N ALA A 132 -12.23 8.13 18.01
CA ALA A 132 -11.64 8.84 16.88
C ALA A 132 -10.14 9.09 17.09
N VAL A 133 -9.74 9.60 18.27
CA VAL A 133 -8.33 9.86 18.62
C VAL A 133 -7.50 8.57 18.64
N THR A 134 -8.04 7.46 19.16
CA THR A 134 -7.31 6.19 19.22
C THR A 134 -7.14 5.53 17.85
N LEU A 135 -8.18 5.54 17.01
CA LEU A 135 -8.10 5.07 15.62
C LEU A 135 -7.09 5.90 14.83
N PHE A 136 -7.14 7.21 15.00
CA PHE A 136 -6.20 8.14 14.38
C PHE A 136 -4.76 7.90 14.84
N GLY A 137 -4.54 7.73 16.15
CA GLY A 137 -3.24 7.37 16.70
C GLY A 137 -2.70 6.05 16.15
N ARG A 138 -3.57 5.05 15.92
CA ARG A 138 -3.18 3.80 15.25
C ARG A 138 -2.77 4.00 13.80
N LEU A 139 -3.48 4.86 13.06
CA LEU A 139 -3.11 5.21 11.68
C LEU A 139 -1.75 5.90 11.64
N VAL A 140 -1.53 6.92 12.48
CA VAL A 140 -0.25 7.64 12.57
C VAL A 140 0.91 6.70 12.91
N ASN A 141 0.72 5.82 13.89
CA ASN A 141 1.72 4.80 14.24
C ASN A 141 1.95 3.80 13.10
N GLY A 142 0.89 3.38 12.40
CA GLY A 142 0.98 2.52 11.22
C GLY A 142 1.83 3.16 10.12
N PHE A 143 1.60 4.43 9.83
CA PHE A 143 2.42 5.19 8.88
C PHE A 143 3.86 5.36 9.36
N GLY A 144 4.08 5.69 10.64
CA GLY A 144 5.42 5.75 11.22
C GLY A 144 6.19 4.43 11.04
N ASN A 145 5.50 3.30 11.23
CA ASN A 145 6.06 1.98 10.99
C ASN A 145 6.34 1.72 9.49
N ILE A 146 5.47 2.17 8.58
CA ILE A 146 5.71 2.06 7.13
C ILE A 146 6.92 2.90 6.73
N LEU A 147 7.10 4.09 7.29
CA LEU A 147 8.29 4.93 7.06
C LEU A 147 9.56 4.25 7.58
N ALA A 148 9.53 3.76 8.82
CA ALA A 148 10.68 3.08 9.45
C ALA A 148 11.09 1.82 8.66
N ASN A 149 10.11 0.97 8.31
CA ASN A 149 10.36 -0.20 7.45
C ASN A 149 10.71 0.20 6.02
N GLY A 150 10.16 1.32 5.53
CA GLY A 150 10.41 1.89 4.22
C GLY A 150 11.87 2.23 4.00
N LEU A 151 12.58 2.68 5.04
CA LEU A 151 14.02 2.90 4.98
C LEU A 151 14.80 1.60 4.77
N LEU A 152 14.44 0.53 5.49
CA LEU A 152 15.04 -0.79 5.31
C LEU A 152 14.73 -1.33 3.90
N ILE A 153 13.48 -1.21 3.44
CA ILE A 153 13.08 -1.56 2.08
C ILE A 153 13.90 -0.77 1.06
N LEU A 154 14.10 0.53 1.26
CA LEU A 154 14.89 1.38 0.37
C LEU A 154 16.35 0.90 0.27
N PHE A 155 16.99 0.57 1.39
CA PHE A 155 18.33 -0.02 1.38
C PHE A 155 18.36 -1.38 0.69
N ALA A 156 17.37 -2.23 0.95
CA ALA A 156 17.25 -3.53 0.30
C ALA A 156 17.02 -3.39 -1.21
N VAL A 157 16.21 -2.43 -1.66
CA VAL A 157 15.99 -2.10 -3.07
C VAL A 157 17.31 -1.67 -3.70
N LEU A 158 18.05 -0.77 -3.05
CA LEU A 158 19.38 -0.35 -3.48
C LEU A 158 20.32 -1.53 -3.69
N PHE A 159 20.41 -2.40 -2.69
CA PHE A 159 21.26 -3.59 -2.72
C PHE A 159 20.86 -4.54 -3.87
N VAL A 160 19.56 -4.82 -4.01
CA VAL A 160 19.04 -5.70 -5.06
C VAL A 160 19.29 -5.11 -6.46
N LEU A 161 19.04 -3.81 -6.68
CA LEU A 161 19.29 -3.16 -7.97
C LEU A 161 20.79 -3.08 -8.29
N MET A 162 21.63 -2.78 -7.30
CA MET A 162 23.09 -2.81 -7.45
C MET A 162 23.57 -4.19 -7.88
N GLU A 163 23.19 -5.26 -7.17
CA GLU A 163 23.60 -6.62 -7.51
C GLU A 163 23.00 -7.07 -8.84
N ALA A 164 21.72 -6.75 -9.11
CA ALA A 164 21.06 -7.07 -10.38
C ALA A 164 21.73 -6.40 -11.58
N SER A 165 22.26 -5.19 -11.41
CA SER A 165 23.00 -4.48 -12.47
C SER A 165 24.40 -5.07 -12.71
N ALA A 166 25.02 -5.70 -11.71
CA ALA A 166 26.33 -6.36 -11.80
C ALA A 166 26.23 -7.83 -12.25
N PHE A 167 25.06 -8.46 -12.10
CA PHE A 167 24.83 -9.88 -12.35
C PHE A 167 25.10 -10.35 -13.79
N PRO A 168 24.74 -9.61 -14.86
CA PRO A 168 24.99 -10.02 -16.24
C PRO A 168 26.49 -10.13 -16.57
N ALA A 169 27.33 -9.30 -15.94
CA ALA A 169 28.77 -9.35 -16.12
C ALA A 169 29.37 -10.60 -15.46
N LYS A 170 28.99 -10.91 -14.21
CA LYS A 170 29.47 -12.11 -13.49
C LYS A 170 29.10 -13.42 -14.20
N ILE A 171 27.87 -13.53 -14.73
CA ILE A 171 27.42 -14.75 -15.43
C ILE A 171 28.17 -14.98 -16.75
N ARG A 172 28.53 -13.91 -17.48
CA ARG A 172 29.34 -14.03 -18.71
C ARG A 172 30.74 -14.60 -18.47
N TYR A 173 31.29 -14.45 -17.26
CA TYR A 173 32.57 -15.05 -16.87
C TYR A 173 32.46 -16.50 -16.39
N LEU A 174 31.25 -16.96 -16.00
CA LEU A 174 31.05 -18.28 -15.39
C LEU A 174 30.37 -19.30 -16.32
N LEU A 175 29.67 -18.88 -17.38
CA LEU A 175 28.98 -19.77 -18.31
C LEU A 175 29.47 -19.60 -19.77
N PRO A 176 30.18 -20.59 -20.36
CA PRO A 176 30.68 -20.55 -21.74
C PRO A 176 29.60 -20.50 -22.84
N ARG A 177 28.32 -20.78 -22.52
CA ARG A 177 27.18 -20.77 -23.47
C ARG A 177 25.89 -20.29 -22.78
N PRO A 178 25.53 -18.99 -22.83
CA PRO A 178 24.45 -18.41 -22.01
C PRO A 178 23.04 -18.43 -22.62
N GLU A 179 22.88 -18.92 -23.85
CA GLU A 179 21.84 -18.39 -24.75
C GLU A 179 20.41 -18.90 -24.53
N GLN A 180 20.18 -20.05 -23.88
CA GLN A 180 18.81 -20.62 -23.82
C GLN A 180 18.06 -20.32 -22.51
N SER A 181 18.69 -20.45 -21.34
CA SER A 181 18.02 -20.19 -20.05
C SER A 181 17.84 -18.71 -19.72
N LEU A 182 18.75 -17.83 -20.18
CA LEU A 182 18.64 -16.39 -19.95
C LEU A 182 17.54 -15.73 -20.80
N VAL A 183 17.23 -16.29 -21.97
CA VAL A 183 16.22 -15.72 -22.88
C VAL A 183 14.79 -15.92 -22.36
N HIS A 184 14.52 -17.01 -21.63
CA HIS A 184 13.21 -17.26 -21.01
C HIS A 184 12.99 -16.34 -19.80
N LEU A 185 14.04 -16.15 -18.99
CA LEU A 185 14.02 -15.26 -17.84
C LEU A 185 13.92 -13.78 -18.28
N ALA A 186 14.64 -13.39 -19.33
CA ALA A 186 14.54 -12.05 -19.93
C ALA A 186 13.14 -11.77 -20.50
N ARG A 187 12.51 -12.73 -21.20
CA ARG A 187 11.13 -12.58 -21.71
C ARG A 187 10.09 -12.48 -20.58
N PHE A 188 10.27 -13.21 -19.48
CA PHE A 188 9.41 -13.08 -18.30
C PHE A 188 9.54 -11.69 -17.66
N VAL A 189 10.78 -11.20 -17.50
CA VAL A 189 11.05 -9.85 -17.00
C VAL A 189 10.46 -8.78 -17.91
N ASP A 190 10.56 -8.91 -19.24
CA ASP A 190 10.00 -7.94 -20.19
C ASP A 190 8.45 -7.92 -20.20
N THR A 191 7.82 -9.08 -20.01
CA THR A 191 6.36 -9.20 -19.92
C THR A 191 5.84 -8.53 -18.63
N VAL A 192 6.50 -8.82 -17.50
CA VAL A 192 6.17 -8.20 -16.20
C VAL A 192 6.42 -6.69 -16.24
N LYS A 193 7.51 -6.25 -16.86
CA LYS A 193 7.86 -4.84 -17.08
C LYS A 193 6.78 -4.06 -17.83
N THR A 194 6.30 -4.58 -18.96
CA THR A 194 5.30 -3.87 -19.78
C THR A 194 3.98 -3.73 -19.03
N TYR A 195 3.54 -4.80 -18.37
CA TYR A 195 2.35 -4.77 -17.51
C TYR A 195 2.49 -3.73 -16.38
N LEU A 196 3.63 -3.68 -15.71
CA LEU A 196 3.86 -2.77 -14.58
C LEU A 196 3.94 -1.31 -15.00
N VAL A 197 4.51 -0.99 -16.17
CA VAL A 197 4.52 0.39 -16.69
C VAL A 197 3.10 0.85 -17.02
N ILE A 198 2.35 0.03 -17.76
CA ILE A 198 0.95 0.33 -18.08
C ILE A 198 0.15 0.53 -16.80
N LYS A 199 0.34 -0.36 -15.81
CA LYS A 199 -0.37 -0.26 -14.53
C LYS A 199 0.02 0.97 -13.72
N SER A 200 1.30 1.35 -13.71
CA SER A 200 1.77 2.57 -13.05
C SER A 200 1.16 3.82 -13.67
N VAL A 201 1.10 3.89 -15.00
CA VAL A 201 0.49 5.03 -15.70
C VAL A 201 -1.01 5.10 -15.46
N MET A 202 -1.72 3.97 -15.57
CA MET A 202 -3.16 3.91 -15.28
C MET A 202 -3.44 4.30 -13.82
N SER A 203 -2.65 3.79 -12.89
CA SER A 203 -2.71 4.15 -11.47
C SER A 203 -2.49 5.65 -11.24
N LEU A 204 -1.52 6.26 -11.90
CA LEU A 204 -1.25 7.70 -11.80
C LEU A 204 -2.42 8.53 -12.31
N ILE A 205 -2.98 8.15 -13.47
CA ILE A 205 -4.15 8.82 -14.05
C ILE A 205 -5.35 8.70 -13.10
N THR A 206 -5.61 7.52 -12.55
CA THR A 206 -6.71 7.30 -11.60
C THR A 206 -6.53 8.13 -10.33
N GLY A 207 -5.34 8.11 -9.71
CA GLY A 207 -5.06 8.88 -8.50
C GLY A 207 -5.14 10.38 -8.71
N ALA A 208 -4.58 10.88 -9.81
CA ALA A 208 -4.67 12.30 -10.19
C ALA A 208 -6.12 12.72 -10.51
N GLY A 209 -6.87 11.87 -11.20
CA GLY A 209 -8.29 12.09 -11.50
C GLY A 209 -9.13 12.18 -10.24
N ILE A 210 -8.92 11.29 -9.27
CA ILE A 210 -9.60 11.33 -7.96
C ILE A 210 -9.20 12.56 -7.17
N ALA A 211 -7.90 12.91 -7.11
CA ALA A 211 -7.46 14.13 -6.45
C ALA A 211 -8.12 15.38 -7.04
N LEU A 212 -8.11 15.50 -8.38
CA LEU A 212 -8.70 16.64 -9.07
C LEU A 212 -10.21 16.71 -8.84
N TYR A 213 -10.90 15.58 -8.93
CA TYR A 213 -12.33 15.47 -8.65
C TYR A 213 -12.68 15.93 -7.24
N LEU A 214 -11.94 15.46 -6.23
CA LEU A 214 -12.14 15.86 -4.83
C LEU A 214 -11.80 17.33 -4.58
N ILE A 215 -10.77 17.88 -5.24
CA ILE A 215 -10.45 19.32 -5.19
C ILE A 215 -11.63 20.15 -5.73
N VAL A 216 -12.20 19.77 -6.88
CA VAL A 216 -13.32 20.48 -7.50
C VAL A 216 -14.56 20.49 -6.61
N ILE A 217 -14.81 19.40 -5.90
CA ILE A 217 -15.95 19.25 -4.98
C ILE A 217 -15.69 19.93 -3.63
N GLY A 218 -14.45 20.30 -3.33
CA GLY A 218 -14.07 20.92 -2.05
C GLY A 218 -13.94 19.91 -0.90
N VAL A 219 -13.70 18.63 -1.20
CA VAL A 219 -13.52 17.60 -0.19
C VAL A 219 -12.15 17.74 0.48
N ASP A 220 -12.14 17.62 1.81
CA ASP A 220 -10.91 17.66 2.58
C ASP A 220 -9.94 16.53 2.21
N PHE A 221 -8.65 16.83 2.29
CA PHE A 221 -7.56 15.87 2.06
C PHE A 221 -7.55 15.25 0.65
N ALA A 222 -8.10 15.94 -0.36
CA ALA A 222 -8.16 15.46 -1.75
C ALA A 222 -6.83 14.89 -2.28
N LEU A 223 -5.71 15.55 -1.99
CA LEU A 223 -4.36 15.09 -2.35
C LEU A 223 -4.02 13.76 -1.67
N LEU A 224 -4.28 13.62 -0.37
CA LEU A 224 -4.05 12.37 0.37
C LEU A 224 -4.86 11.22 -0.25
N TRP A 225 -6.13 11.47 -0.55
CA TRP A 225 -7.01 10.47 -1.16
C TRP A 225 -6.58 10.06 -2.57
N GLY A 226 -6.11 11.00 -3.39
CA GLY A 226 -5.52 10.68 -4.70
C GLY A 226 -4.25 9.82 -4.59
N TRP A 227 -3.40 10.08 -3.60
CA TRP A 227 -2.21 9.27 -3.30
C TRP A 227 -2.57 7.86 -2.85
N ILE A 228 -3.55 7.74 -1.96
CA ILE A 228 -4.08 6.43 -1.53
C ILE A 228 -4.61 5.72 -2.76
N ALA A 229 -5.49 6.34 -3.55
CA ALA A 229 -6.07 5.75 -4.75
C ALA A 229 -5.02 5.31 -5.78
N PHE A 230 -3.95 6.09 -5.97
CA PHE A 230 -2.79 5.71 -6.79
C PHE A 230 -2.22 4.36 -6.33
N PHE A 231 -1.71 4.27 -5.10
CA PHE A 231 -1.07 3.04 -4.60
C PHE A 231 -2.04 1.86 -4.56
N MET A 232 -3.26 2.14 -4.15
CA MET A 232 -4.33 1.16 -4.03
C MET A 232 -4.72 0.57 -5.39
N ASN A 233 -4.62 1.33 -6.48
CA ASN A 233 -4.89 0.82 -7.84
C ASN A 233 -3.86 -0.24 -8.30
N PHE A 234 -2.74 -0.44 -7.60
CA PHE A 234 -1.85 -1.59 -7.86
C PHE A 234 -2.45 -2.93 -7.44
N VAL A 235 -3.36 -2.95 -6.45
CA VAL A 235 -4.04 -4.16 -5.97
C VAL A 235 -5.51 -4.11 -6.41
N PRO A 236 -5.92 -4.88 -7.44
CA PRO A 236 -7.28 -4.85 -7.95
C PRO A 236 -8.33 -5.12 -6.85
N TYR A 237 -9.45 -4.40 -6.88
CA TYR A 237 -10.61 -4.49 -5.97
C TYR A 237 -10.37 -4.08 -4.51
N VAL A 238 -9.24 -4.46 -3.91
CA VAL A 238 -8.89 -4.04 -2.54
C VAL A 238 -8.70 -2.53 -2.50
N GLY A 239 -8.10 -1.99 -3.56
CA GLY A 239 -7.68 -0.62 -3.66
C GLY A 239 -8.79 0.42 -3.54
N SER A 240 -9.70 0.41 -4.52
CA SER A 240 -10.82 1.35 -4.58
C SER A 240 -11.75 1.20 -3.38
N LEU A 241 -11.97 -0.01 -2.88
CA LEU A 241 -12.91 -0.26 -1.80
C LEU A 241 -12.45 0.33 -0.46
N ILE A 242 -11.18 0.12 -0.11
CA ILE A 242 -10.63 0.63 1.17
C ILE A 242 -10.44 2.15 1.09
N ALA A 243 -10.05 2.70 -0.07
CA ALA A 243 -9.93 4.14 -0.26
C ALA A 243 -11.29 4.86 -0.26
N ALA A 244 -12.34 4.22 -0.79
CA ALA A 244 -13.67 4.83 -0.91
C ALA A 244 -14.36 4.99 0.45
N ILE A 245 -14.22 4.03 1.37
CA ILE A 245 -14.96 4.06 2.65
C ILE A 245 -14.72 5.36 3.43
N PRO A 246 -13.48 5.75 3.75
CA PRO A 246 -13.29 6.98 4.52
C PRO A 246 -13.59 8.24 3.71
N VAL A 247 -13.42 8.22 2.38
CA VAL A 247 -13.80 9.34 1.50
C VAL A 247 -15.31 9.56 1.52
N ILE A 248 -16.10 8.50 1.39
CA ILE A 248 -17.57 8.56 1.43
C ILE A 248 -18.04 9.04 2.81
N VAL A 249 -17.41 8.54 3.89
CA VAL A 249 -17.73 8.99 5.26
C VAL A 249 -17.38 10.46 5.45
N LEU A 250 -16.21 10.92 5.02
CA LEU A 250 -15.82 12.33 5.12
C LEU A 250 -16.76 13.24 4.34
N THR A 251 -17.07 12.88 3.09
CA THR A 251 -17.97 13.66 2.24
C THR A 251 -19.40 13.71 2.77
N LEU A 252 -19.85 12.66 3.46
CA LEU A 252 -21.14 12.64 4.14
C LEU A 252 -21.19 13.66 5.30
N LEU A 253 -20.07 13.86 5.99
CA LEU A 253 -19.96 14.82 7.10
C LEU A 253 -19.78 16.26 6.60
N ASP A 254 -18.99 16.43 5.54
CA ASP A 254 -18.79 17.71 4.86
C ASP A 254 -18.25 17.44 3.43
N PRO A 255 -18.91 17.91 2.36
CA PRO A 255 -19.94 18.95 2.34
C PRO A 255 -21.40 18.49 2.56
N GLY A 256 -21.72 17.19 2.46
CA GLY A 256 -23.07 16.68 2.71
C GLY A 256 -23.47 15.38 1.99
N PRO A 257 -24.65 14.81 2.32
CA PRO A 257 -25.10 13.49 1.85
C PRO A 257 -25.38 13.38 0.35
N ASP A 258 -25.81 14.46 -0.29
CA ASP A 258 -26.03 14.54 -1.74
C ASP A 258 -24.73 14.37 -2.52
N ILE A 259 -23.67 15.02 -2.05
CA ILE A 259 -22.33 14.93 -2.64
C ILE A 259 -21.68 13.58 -2.32
N ALA A 260 -21.90 13.04 -1.12
CA ALA A 260 -21.42 11.71 -0.74
C ALA A 260 -21.93 10.60 -1.66
N LEU A 261 -23.18 10.68 -2.12
CA LEU A 261 -23.76 9.74 -3.09
C LEU A 261 -23.07 9.81 -4.46
N LEU A 262 -22.77 11.02 -4.95
CA LEU A 262 -22.02 11.21 -6.20
C LEU A 262 -20.60 10.67 -6.09
N VAL A 263 -19.94 10.91 -4.96
CA VAL A 263 -18.59 10.40 -4.68
C VAL A 263 -18.58 8.89 -4.57
N ALA A 264 -19.59 8.26 -3.95
CA ALA A 264 -19.72 6.81 -3.90
C ALA A 264 -19.88 6.19 -5.30
N LEU A 265 -20.64 6.84 -6.19
CA LEU A 265 -20.84 6.37 -7.56
C LEU A 265 -19.57 6.41 -8.42
N VAL A 266 -18.69 7.39 -8.17
CA VAL A 266 -17.43 7.58 -8.91
C VAL A 266 -16.30 6.71 -8.33
N THR A 267 -16.29 6.47 -7.02
CA THR A 267 -15.18 5.78 -6.32
C THR A 267 -15.38 4.27 -6.21
N LEU A 268 -16.63 3.79 -6.15
CA LEU A 268 -16.91 2.36 -6.21
C LEU A 268 -16.76 1.89 -7.66
N PRO A 269 -16.02 0.80 -7.92
CA PRO A 269 -16.01 0.19 -9.24
C PRO A 269 -17.45 -0.15 -9.62
N SER A 270 -17.93 0.33 -10.76
CA SER A 270 -19.16 -0.20 -11.34
C SER A 270 -18.97 -1.71 -11.43
N THR A 271 -19.80 -2.46 -10.71
CA THR A 271 -19.82 -3.92 -10.79
C THR A 271 -20.27 -4.30 -12.20
N SER A 272 -19.32 -4.45 -13.10
CA SER A 272 -19.48 -4.98 -14.46
C SER A 272 -18.24 -5.76 -14.84
#